data_AF-A0A0D6LB49-F1
#
_entry.id   AF-A0A0D6LB49-F1
#
_cell.length_a   1.000
_cell.length_b   1.000
_cell.length_c   1.000
_cell.angle_alpha   90.00
_cell.angle_beta   90.00
_cell.angle_gamma   90.00
#
_symmetry.space_group_name_H-M   'P 1'
#
loop_
_entity.id
_entity.type
_entity.pdbx_description
1 polymer ?
#
loop_
_entity_poly.entity_id
_entity_poly.type
_entity_poly.pdbx_seq_one_letter_code
_entity_poly.pdbx_strand_id
1 'polypeptide(L)' 'MTVSLHGMEISAASLAAIVRNADTTTLIVDCRCLAEFKQSHICRATNPFYSKLLQRRLLEDKV' A
#
# COMPACT_ATOMS: atom_id res chain seq x y z
N MET A 1 -9.95 -20.38 0.75
CA MET A 1 -9.27 -19.39 1.62
C MET A 1 -10.25 -18.28 1.94
N THR A 2 -10.63 -18.09 3.19
CA THR A 2 -11.48 -16.96 3.61
C THR A 2 -10.60 -15.76 3.86
N VAL A 3 -10.50 -14.87 2.88
CA VAL A 3 -9.86 -13.57 3.05
C VAL A 3 -10.80 -12.71 3.90
N SER A 4 -10.39 -12.33 5.10
CA SER A 4 -11.18 -11.44 5.95
C SER A 4 -11.27 -10.06 5.29
N LEU A 5 -12.48 -9.69 4.86
CA LEU A 5 -12.83 -8.45 4.16
C LEU A 5 -13.18 -7.30 5.11
N HIS A 6 -12.57 -7.21 6.29
CA HIS A 6 -12.73 -6.02 7.13
C HIS A 6 -11.77 -4.92 6.70
N GLY A 7 -11.97 -4.42 5.48
CA GLY A 7 -11.37 -3.18 5.02
C GLY A 7 -12.10 -2.02 5.69
N MET A 8 -11.38 -1.22 6.47
CA MET A 8 -11.90 0.05 6.99
C MET A 8 -11.46 1.16 6.05
N GLU A 9 -12.43 1.90 5.51
CA GLU A 9 -12.13 3.15 4.82
C GLU A 9 -11.78 4.23 5.83
N ILE A 10 -10.78 5.04 5.50
CA ILE A 10 -10.34 6.16 6.32
C ILE A 10 -10.35 7.45 5.50
N SER A 11 -10.68 8.57 6.15
CA SER A 11 -10.62 9.88 5.50
C SER A 11 -9.17 10.30 5.23
N ALA A 12 -8.97 11.21 4.27
CA ALA A 12 -7.65 11.79 4.00
C ALA A 12 -7.06 12.50 5.24
N ALA A 13 -7.90 13.15 6.06
CA ALA A 13 -7.46 13.80 7.28
C ALA A 13 -6.96 12.79 8.34
N SER A 14 -7.68 11.68 8.49
CA SER A 14 -7.28 10.57 9.38
C SER A 14 -5.98 9.93 8.90
N LEU A 15 -5.84 9.69 7.59
CA LEU A 15 -4.61 9.18 7.00
C LEU A 15 -3.43 10.14 7.24
N ALA A 16 -3.63 11.44 7.05
CA ALA A 16 -2.59 12.43 7.31
C ALA A 16 -2.15 12.44 8.79
N ALA A 17 -3.08 12.22 9.73
CA ALA A 17 -2.74 12.07 11.15
C ALA A 17 -1.92 10.80 11.43
N ILE A 18 -2.25 9.69 10.78
CA ILE A 18 -1.48 8.44 10.86
C ILE A 18 -0.07 8.65 10.30
N VAL A 19 0.05 9.21 9.09
CA VAL A 19 1.34 9.47 8.43
C VAL A 19 2.27 10.33 9.29
N ARG A 20 1.73 11.38 9.93
CA ARG A 20 2.52 12.27 10.80
C ARG A 20 3.06 11.57 12.05
N ASN A 21 2.35 10.57 12.57
CA ASN A 21 2.71 9.85 13.79
C ASN A 21 3.20 8.41 13.52
N ALA A 22 3.42 8.06 12.26
CA ALA A 22 3.74 6.69 11.86
C ALA A 22 5.09 6.25 12.45
N ASP A 23 5.11 5.10 13.10
CA ASP A 23 6.33 4.46 13.59
C ASP A 23 6.89 3.46 12.56
N THR A 24 7.79 2.57 12.98
CA THR A 24 8.37 1.52 12.12
C THR A 24 7.41 0.37 11.82
N THR A 25 6.25 0.30 12.49
CA THR A 25 5.25 -0.77 12.31
C THR A 25 4.19 -0.39 11.27
N THR A 26 4.08 0.89 10.93
CA THR A 26 3.09 1.38 9.96
C THR A 26 3.58 1.16 8.52
N LEU A 27 2.82 0.37 7.75
CA LEU A 27 3.06 0.16 6.32
C LEU A 27 1.98 0.85 5.48
N ILE A 28 2.40 1.73 4.57
CA ILE A 28 1.51 2.38 3.61
C ILE A 28 1.83 1.81 2.23
N VAL A 29 0.82 1.27 1.56
CA VAL A 29 0.96 0.63 0.25
C VAL A 29 0.24 1.46 -0.79
N ASP A 30 0.97 2.01 -1.75
CA ASP A 30 0.39 2.66 -2.93
C ASP A 30 0.21 1.62 -4.04
N CYS A 31 -1.05 1.35 -4.37
CA CYS A 31 -1.42 0.35 -5.37
C CYS A 31 -1.54 0.90 -6.79
N ARG A 32 -1.26 2.19 -7.01
CA ARG A 32 -1.29 2.80 -8.35
C ARG A 32 -0.16 2.31 -9.23
N CYS A 33 -0.22 2.64 -10.52
CA CYS A 33 0.85 2.30 -11.44
C CYS A 33 2.16 3.02 -11.06
N LEU A 34 3.29 2.43 -11.45
CA LEU A 34 4.60 2.96 -11.07
C LEU A 34 4.84 4.39 -11.59
N ALA A 35 4.28 4.73 -12.76
CA ALA A 35 4.44 6.06 -13.35
C ALA A 35 3.81 7.14 -12.45
N GLU A 36 2.59 6.93 -11.99
CA GLU A 36 1.88 7.83 -11.06
C GLU A 36 2.58 7.90 -9.70
N PHE A 37 3.02 6.74 -9.18
CA PHE A 37 3.75 6.69 -7.90
C PHE A 37 5.07 7.49 -7.96
N LYS A 38 5.82 7.36 -9.06
CA LYS A 38 7.07 8.12 -9.28
C LYS A 38 6.83 9.62 -9.44
N GLN A 39 5.70 10.00 -10.03
CA GLN A 39 5.36 11.42 -10.17
C GLN A 39 5.08 12.05 -8.80
N SER A 40 4.27 11.39 -7.97
CA SER A 40 4.02 11.81 -6.60
C SER A 40 3.29 10.72 -5.82
N HIS A 41 3.66 10.54 -4.56
CA HIS A 41 3.02 9.61 -3.65
C HIS A 41 3.03 10.14 -2.20
N ILE A 42 2.21 9.52 -1.35
CA ILE A 42 2.18 9.82 0.08
C ILE A 42 3.54 9.46 0.69
N CYS A 43 4.07 10.33 1.55
CA CYS A 43 5.36 10.11 2.22
C CYS A 43 5.42 8.72 2.90
N ARG A 44 6.54 8.02 2.74
CA ARG A 44 6.80 6.67 3.28
C ARG A 44 5.93 5.55 2.69
N ALA A 45 5.12 5.82 1.67
CA ALA A 45 4.42 4.76 0.95
C ALA A 45 5.40 3.91 0.14
N THR A 46 5.13 2.60 0.08
CA THR A 46 5.81 1.66 -0.81
C THR A 46 4.88 1.27 -1.94
N ASN A 47 5.42 1.12 -3.15
CA ASN A 47 4.66 0.59 -4.28
C ASN A 47 5.14 -0.84 -4.58
N PRO A 48 4.37 -1.88 -4.25
CA PRO A 48 4.80 -3.26 -4.42
C PRO A 48 4.84 -3.67 -5.90
N PHE A 49 4.09 -2.97 -6.77
CA PHE A 49 4.12 -3.16 -8.22
C PHE A 49 5.42 -2.65 -8.87
N TYR A 50 6.28 -1.97 -8.11
CA TYR A 50 7.66 -1.71 -8.48
C TYR A 50 8.51 -2.99 -8.55
N SER A 51 8.20 -4.00 -7.74
CA SER A 51 8.98 -5.23 -7.67
C SER A 51 8.32 -6.34 -8.49
N LYS A 52 8.99 -6.75 -9.58
CA LYS A 52 8.63 -7.96 -10.35
C LYS A 52 8.47 -9.18 -9.44
N LEU A 53 9.17 -9.20 -8.31
CA LEU A 53 9.16 -10.30 -7.34
C LEU A 53 7.93 -10.27 -6.42
N LEU A 54 7.43 -9.08 -6.03
CA LEU A 54 6.16 -8.96 -5.32
C LEU A 54 4.96 -9.16 -6.24
N GLN A 55 5.03 -8.69 -7.49
CA GLN A 55 4.04 -9.05 -8.52
C GLN A 55 3.96 -10.57 -8.68
N ARG A 56 5.10 -11.27 -8.74
CA ARG A 56 5.14 -12.72 -8.84
C ARG A 56 4.47 -13.40 -7.64
N ARG A 57 4.79 -12.99 -6.41
CA ARG A 57 4.18 -13.55 -5.18
C ARG A 57 2.68 -13.30 -5.08
N LEU A 58 2.21 -12.10 -5.44
CA LEU A 58 0.78 -11.75 -5.43
C LEU A 58 -0.03 -12.49 -6.49
N LEU A 59 0.61 -12.90 -7.60
CA LEU A 59 0.00 -13.70 -8.66
C LEU A 59 0.07 -15.21 -8.36
N GLU A 60 1.18 -15.68 -7.74
CA GLU A 60 1.37 -17.07 -7.32
C GLU A 60 0.40 -17.47 -6.20
N ASP A 61 0.05 -16.56 -5.28
CA ASP A 61 -0.97 -16.78 -4.24
C ASP A 61 -2.41 -16.92 -4.76
N LYS A 62 -2.63 -16.77 -6.08
CA LYS A 62 -3.95 -16.94 -6.73
C LYS A 62 -4.15 -18.30 -7.42
N VAL A 63 -3.25 -19.26 -7.22
CA VAL A 63 -3.36 -20.64 -7.74
C VAL A 63 -3.55 -21.64 -6.61
#